data_AF-A0A2P7TYG4-F1
#
_entry.id   AF-A0A2P7TYG4-F1
#
_cell.length_a   1.000
_cell.length_b   1.000
_cell.length_c   1.000
_cell.angle_alpha   90.00
_cell.angle_beta   90.00
_cell.angle_gamma   90.00
#
_symmetry.space_group_name_H-M   'P 1'
#
loop_
_entity.id
_entity.type
_entity.pdbx_description
1 polymer ?
#
loop_
_entity_poly.entity_id
_entity_poly.type
_entity_poly.pdbx_seq_one_letter_code
_entity_poly.pdbx_strand_id
1 'polypeptide(L)' 'MIDIKYCLGEDAAGIPDKNGNIFEPIRRKYNHSAYGDEKTRAFSKCMREKGYRYDHYYKKE' A
#
# COMPACT_ATOMS: atom_id res chain seq x y z
N MET A 1 8.53 -6.42 6.52
CA MET A 1 7.09 -6.16 6.74
C MET A 1 6.89 -4.70 6.47
N ILE A 2 6.00 -4.37 5.56
CA ILE A 2 5.81 -3.01 5.07
C ILE A 2 4.80 -2.34 5.98
N ASP A 3 5.21 -1.24 6.62
CA ASP A 3 4.34 -0.52 7.53
C ASP A 3 3.38 0.36 6.73
N ILE A 4 2.25 -0.23 6.32
CA ILE A 4 1.21 0.43 5.51
C ILE A 4 0.66 1.66 6.25
N LYS A 5 0.59 1.60 7.59
CA LYS A 5 0.13 2.71 8.44
C LYS A 5 1.01 3.95 8.28
N TYR A 6 2.30 3.77 8.06
CA TYR A 6 3.20 4.90 7.85
C TYR A 6 2.84 5.72 6.60
N CYS A 7 2.41 5.05 5.53
CA CYS A 7 2.14 5.71 4.24
C CYS A 7 0.67 6.12 4.05
N LEU A 8 -0.27 5.39 4.65
CA LEU A 8 -1.71 5.62 4.50
C LEU A 8 -2.39 6.12 5.79
N GLY A 9 -1.67 6.20 6.90
CA GLY A 9 -2.17 6.61 8.21
C GLY A 9 -2.77 5.45 9.01
N GLU A 10 -3.26 5.75 10.22
CA GLU A 10 -3.89 4.78 11.12
C GLU A 10 -5.11 4.07 10.52
N ASP A 11 -5.81 4.71 9.59
CA ASP A 11 -6.95 4.12 8.88
C ASP A 11 -6.56 2.84 8.09
N ALA A 12 -5.31 2.74 7.65
CA ALA A 12 -4.77 1.56 6.98
C ALA A 12 -4.31 0.44 7.92
N ALA A 13 -4.51 0.57 9.22
CA ALA A 13 -4.06 -0.40 10.22
C ALA A 13 -4.63 -1.81 10.07
N GLY A 14 -5.72 -1.96 9.32
CA GLY A 14 -6.38 -3.25 9.06
C GLY A 14 -6.02 -3.89 7.71
N ILE A 15 -5.12 -3.31 6.93
CA ILE A 15 -4.73 -3.84 5.62
C ILE A 15 -3.70 -4.96 5.83
N PRO A 16 -4.01 -6.23 5.55
CA PRO A 16 -3.06 -7.31 5.74
C PRO A 16 -1.89 -7.23 4.74
N ASP A 17 -0.67 -7.01 5.25
CA ASP A 17 0.60 -7.11 4.51
C ASP A 17 1.06 -8.59 4.40
N LYS A 18 0.15 -9.50 4.02
CA LYS A 18 0.51 -10.91 3.80
C LYS A 18 0.66 -11.13 2.29
N ASN A 19 1.90 -11.37 1.86
CA ASN A 19 2.32 -11.76 0.49
C ASN A 19 2.67 -10.64 -0.50
N GLY A 20 2.96 -9.42 -0.05
CA GLY A 20 3.52 -8.36 -0.93
C GLY A 20 2.53 -7.80 -1.97
N ASN A 21 1.31 -8.34 -2.02
CA ASN A 21 0.24 -7.89 -2.89
C ASN A 21 -0.64 -6.89 -2.11
N ILE A 22 -0.11 -5.69 -1.90
CA ILE A 22 -0.68 -4.68 -0.98
C ILE A 22 -1.79 -3.86 -1.65
N PHE A 23 -1.82 -3.83 -2.99
CA PHE A 23 -2.80 -3.06 -3.75
C PHE A 23 -4.22 -3.61 -3.66
N GLU A 24 -4.39 -4.93 -3.68
CA GLU A 24 -5.70 -5.57 -3.54
C GLU A 24 -6.36 -5.30 -2.18
N PRO A 25 -5.66 -5.46 -1.03
CA PRO A 25 -6.25 -5.14 0.27
C PRO A 25 -6.45 -3.63 0.48
N ILE A 26 -5.62 -2.75 -0.09
CA ILE A 26 -5.90 -1.30 -0.15
C ILE A 26 -7.21 -1.05 -0.91
N ARG A 27 -7.34 -1.59 -2.12
CA ARG A 27 -8.56 -1.44 -2.92
C ARG A 27 -9.80 -2.02 -2.24
N ARG A 28 -9.69 -3.15 -1.54
CA ARG A 28 -10.80 -3.71 -0.72
C ARG A 28 -11.19 -2.78 0.41
N LYS A 29 -10.22 -2.27 1.19
CA LYS A 29 -10.46 -1.37 2.33
C LYS A 29 -11.19 -0.09 1.88
N TYR A 30 -10.78 0.47 0.76
CA TYR A 30 -11.32 1.71 0.19
C TYR A 30 -12.38 1.48 -0.89
N ASN A 31 -12.99 0.29 -0.89
CA ASN A 31 -14.17 -0.07 -1.68
C ASN A 31 -14.04 0.15 -3.21
N HIS A 32 -12.96 -0.36 -3.82
CA HIS A 32 -12.70 -0.39 -5.28
C HIS A 32 -13.08 0.88 -6.05
N SER A 33 -13.13 2.02 -5.35
CA SER A 33 -13.59 3.29 -5.86
C SER A 33 -12.37 4.11 -6.28
N ALA A 34 -12.62 5.26 -6.93
CA ALA A 34 -11.56 6.23 -7.23
C ALA A 34 -10.71 6.58 -5.99
N TYR A 35 -11.31 6.60 -4.80
CA TYR A 35 -10.62 6.79 -3.53
C TYR A 35 -9.60 5.68 -3.22
N GLY A 36 -9.92 4.42 -3.49
CA GLY A 36 -8.99 3.31 -3.30
C GLY A 36 -7.83 3.33 -4.30
N ASP A 37 -8.07 3.80 -5.52
CA ASP A 37 -7.01 3.99 -6.51
C ASP A 37 -6.07 5.15 -6.12
N GLU A 38 -6.62 6.25 -5.60
CA GLU A 38 -5.85 7.37 -5.06
C GLU A 38 -4.97 6.92 -3.89
N LYS A 39 -5.53 6.15 -2.95
CA LYS A 39 -4.77 5.58 -1.82
C LYS A 39 -3.67 4.63 -2.30
N THR A 40 -3.96 3.79 -3.29
CA THR A 40 -2.99 2.89 -3.91
C THR A 40 -1.80 3.68 -4.50
N ARG A 41 -2.07 4.78 -5.21
CA ARG A 41 -1.03 5.66 -5.75
C ARG A 41 -0.23 6.37 -4.65
N ALA A 42 -0.91 6.91 -3.63
CA ALA A 42 -0.26 7.57 -2.50
C ALA A 42 0.68 6.60 -1.76
N PHE A 43 0.22 5.37 -1.52
CA PHE A 43 1.01 4.30 -0.95
C PHE A 43 2.24 4.00 -1.81
N SER A 44 2.05 3.81 -3.11
CA SER A 44 3.17 3.50 -4.01
C SER A 44 4.20 4.61 -4.10
N LYS A 45 3.77 5.87 -4.01
CA LYS A 45 4.68 7.02 -3.96
C LYS A 45 5.50 7.01 -2.67
N CYS A 46 4.84 6.90 -1.51
CA CYS A 46 5.51 6.86 -0.21
C CYS A 46 6.51 5.69 -0.10
N MET A 47 6.15 4.52 -0.64
CA MET A 47 7.04 3.35 -0.68
C MET A 47 8.28 3.62 -1.53
N ARG A 48 8.12 4.26 -2.69
CA ARG A 48 9.22 4.63 -3.57
C ARG A 48 10.16 5.65 -2.92
N GLU A 49 9.62 6.62 -2.18
CA GLU A 49 10.43 7.57 -1.39
C GLU A 49 11.24 6.89 -0.28
N LYS A 50 10.75 5.77 0.24
CA LYS A 50 11.47 4.95 1.23
C LYS A 50 12.49 3.98 0.62
N GLY A 51 12.68 3.97 -0.69
CA GLY A 51 13.57 3.04 -1.38
C GLY A 51 12.98 1.64 -1.57
N TYR A 52 11.65 1.51 -1.55
CA TYR A 52 11.00 0.26 -1.95
C TYR A 52 10.59 0.32 -3.41
N ARG A 53 10.90 -0.73 -4.16
CA ARG A 53 10.52 -0.91 -5.56
C ARG A 53 9.47 -1.99 -5.68
N TYR A 54 8.43 -1.72 -6.48
CA TYR A 54 7.38 -2.69 -6.78
C TYR A 54 7.76 -3.53 -8.01
N ASP A 55 7.88 -4.84 -7.82
CA ASP A 55 8.22 -5.83 -8.85
C ASP A 55 7.40 -7.10 -8.59
N HIS A 56 6.07 -7.04 -8.79
CA HIS A 56 5.02 -7.96 -8.29
C HIS A 56 4.80 -7.97 -6.77
N TYR A 57 5.82 -7.63 -5.99
CA TYR A 57 5.75 -7.34 -4.57
C TYR A 57 6.73 -6.20 -4.27
N TYR A 58 6.50 -5.48 -3.18
CA TYR A 58 7.43 -4.45 -2.73
C TYR A 58 8.70 -5.09 -2.16
N LYS A 59 9.84 -4.78 -2.78
CA LYS A 59 11.19 -5.16 -2.35
C LYS A 59 11.91 -3.90 -1.87
N LYS A 60 12.66 -3.99 -0.78
CA LYS A 60 13.56 -2.92 -0.36
C LYS A 60 14.82 -3.00 -1.24
N GLU A 61 15.14 -1.93 -1.97
CA GLU A 61 16.45 -1.79 -2.63
C GLU A 61 17.54 -1.43 -1.61
#